data_AF-A0A2U3LXJ4-F1
#
_entry.id   AF-A0A2U3LXJ4-F1
#
_cell.length_a   1.000
_cell.length_b   1.000
_cell.length_c   1.000
_cell.angle_alpha   90.00
_cell.angle_beta   90.00
_cell.angle_gamma   90.00
#
_symmetry.space_group_name_H-M   'P 1'
#
loop_
_entity.id
_entity.type
_entity.pdbx_description
1 polymer ?
#
loop_
_entity_poly.entity_id
_entity_poly.type
_entity_poly.pdbx_seq_one_letter_code
_entity_poly.pdbx_strand_id
1 'polypeptide(L)'
;MQSNLGKDLYNDGVHRIYVSNIDNTGDINSGGYRIGFRASGHYSLTKATLISGGHLVTLGNNSWTETMSAKMTAEYNGKTYTCPQEGVSGLIYKDGDEFSFYIFPTEACKKNEISLSEKGIVHLTVTNLYENIWSKQ
;
A
#
# COMPACT_ATOMS: atom_id res chain seq x y z
N MET A 1 -4.56 -7.76 -15.02
CA MET A 1 -4.37 -6.86 -13.86
C MET A 1 -5.61 -6.80 -12.98
N GLN A 2 -6.79 -6.51 -13.53
CA GLN A 2 -8.03 -6.46 -12.75
C GLN A 2 -8.38 -7.76 -11.99
N SER A 3 -7.91 -8.91 -12.46
CA SER A 3 -8.08 -10.21 -11.78
C SER A 3 -7.46 -10.30 -10.38
N ASN A 4 -6.60 -9.35 -9.99
CA ASN A 4 -6.00 -9.29 -8.67
C ASN A 4 -6.74 -8.36 -7.71
N LEU A 5 -7.71 -7.57 -8.18
CA LEU A 5 -8.51 -6.71 -7.33
C LEU A 5 -9.27 -7.56 -6.29
N GLY A 6 -9.25 -7.11 -5.04
CA GLY A 6 -9.88 -7.82 -3.92
C GLY A 6 -9.12 -9.04 -3.42
N LYS A 7 -7.96 -9.39 -4.00
CA LYS A 7 -7.10 -10.43 -3.41
C LYS A 7 -6.45 -9.92 -2.13
N ASP A 8 -6.29 -10.83 -1.18
CA ASP A 8 -5.75 -10.51 0.13
C ASP A 8 -4.22 -10.45 0.06
N LEU A 9 -3.67 -9.34 0.56
CA LEU A 9 -2.28 -9.22 0.97
C LEU A 9 -2.09 -9.75 2.39
N TYR A 10 -3.08 -9.49 3.26
CA TYR A 10 -3.09 -9.90 4.65
C TYR A 10 -4.52 -10.21 5.09
N ASN A 11 -4.71 -11.30 5.84
CA ASN A 11 -6.00 -11.65 6.42
C ASN A 11 -5.77 -12.58 7.63
N ASP A 12 -6.08 -12.10 8.83
CA ASP A 12 -6.01 -12.88 10.07
C ASP A 12 -7.41 -13.29 10.60
N GLY A 13 -8.45 -13.05 9.80
CA GLY A 13 -9.86 -13.26 10.16
C GLY A 13 -10.52 -12.07 10.86
N VAL A 14 -9.76 -11.07 11.32
CA VAL A 14 -10.24 -9.85 12.00
C VAL A 14 -9.88 -8.60 11.21
N HIS A 15 -8.65 -8.53 10.72
CA HIS A 15 -8.09 -7.49 9.89
C HIS A 15 -7.84 -8.04 8.50
N ARG A 16 -8.04 -7.19 7.50
CA ARG A 16 -7.85 -7.54 6.10
C ARG A 16 -7.17 -6.41 5.37
N ILE A 17 -6.14 -6.74 4.59
CA ILE A 17 -5.58 -5.83 3.59
C ILE A 17 -5.74 -6.48 2.24
N TYR A 18 -6.39 -5.79 1.32
CA TYR A 18 -6.67 -6.30 -0.02
C TYR A 18 -6.29 -5.28 -1.10
N VAL A 19 -6.05 -5.78 -2.31
CA VAL A 19 -5.75 -4.95 -3.46
C VAL A 19 -7.00 -4.11 -3.83
N SER A 20 -6.90 -2.80 -3.72
CA SER A 20 -7.99 -1.85 -4.03
C SER A 20 -7.93 -1.36 -5.48
N ASN A 21 -6.72 -1.16 -6.01
CA ASN A 21 -6.49 -0.70 -7.37
C ASN A 21 -5.19 -1.27 -7.93
N ILE A 22 -5.16 -1.44 -9.26
CA ILE A 22 -3.96 -1.70 -10.04
C ILE A 22 -4.15 -1.00 -11.38
N ASP A 23 -3.20 -0.18 -11.77
CA ASP A 23 -3.17 0.44 -13.09
C ASP A 23 -1.74 0.58 -13.61
N ASN A 24 -1.64 0.94 -14.89
CA ASN A 24 -0.37 1.20 -15.57
C ASN A 24 -0.36 2.57 -16.27
N THR A 25 -1.02 3.57 -15.67
CA THR A 25 -1.28 4.87 -16.32
C THR A 25 -0.15 5.88 -16.21
N GLY A 26 0.93 5.53 -15.50
CA GLY A 26 2.11 6.39 -15.37
C GLY A 26 2.99 6.43 -16.63
N ASP A 27 4.04 7.23 -16.56
CA ASP A 27 5.06 7.38 -17.60
C ASP A 27 6.45 6.97 -17.08
N ILE A 28 7.48 7.18 -17.90
CA ILE A 28 8.87 6.86 -17.54
C ILE A 28 9.38 7.69 -16.34
N ASN A 29 8.73 8.81 -16.00
CA ASN A 29 9.16 9.72 -14.94
C ASN A 29 8.46 9.42 -13.61
N SER A 30 7.19 9.02 -13.68
CA SER A 30 6.36 8.70 -12.51
C SER A 30 6.40 7.22 -12.14
N GLY A 31 6.76 6.34 -13.06
CA GLY A 31 6.62 4.89 -12.89
C GLY A 31 5.27 4.43 -13.42
N GLY A 32 5.31 3.54 -14.41
CA GLY A 32 4.11 3.11 -15.15
C GLY A 32 3.10 2.40 -14.28
N TYR A 33 3.56 1.45 -13.47
CA TYR A 33 2.74 0.49 -12.76
C TYR A 33 2.51 0.87 -11.30
N ARG A 34 1.24 0.92 -10.90
CA ARG A 34 0.81 1.29 -9.55
C ARG A 34 -0.05 0.19 -8.96
N ILE A 35 0.04 0.05 -7.65
CA ILE A 35 -0.82 -0.83 -6.87
C ILE A 35 -1.21 -0.13 -5.58
N GLY A 36 -2.51 -0.17 -5.29
CA GLY A 36 -3.10 0.33 -4.06
C GLY A 36 -3.68 -0.81 -3.23
N PHE A 37 -3.58 -0.62 -1.92
CA PHE A 37 -4.10 -1.52 -0.92
C PHE A 37 -5.09 -0.78 -0.04
N ARG A 38 -6.15 -1.49 0.36
CA ARG A 38 -7.12 -1.02 1.34
C ARG A 38 -7.08 -1.93 2.55
N ALA A 39 -6.93 -1.34 3.73
CA ALA A 39 -7.07 -2.01 5.00
C ALA A 39 -8.54 -2.02 5.47
N SER A 40 -8.91 -3.00 6.26
CA SER A 40 -10.18 -3.14 6.96
C SER A 40 -9.88 -3.74 8.32
N GLY A 41 -10.56 -3.24 9.34
CA GLY A 41 -10.27 -3.55 10.73
C GLY A 41 -11.52 -3.89 11.52
N HIS A 42 -11.36 -3.93 12.84
CA HIS A 42 -12.45 -4.16 13.76
C HIS A 42 -12.78 -2.88 14.52
N TYR A 43 -14.06 -2.51 14.56
CA TYR A 43 -14.51 -1.26 15.16
C TYR A 43 -15.67 -1.51 16.11
N SER A 44 -15.55 -1.00 17.33
CA SER A 44 -16.60 -1.03 18.35
C SER A 44 -16.63 0.29 19.11
N LEU A 45 -17.66 0.51 19.94
CA LEU A 45 -17.81 1.72 20.75
C LEU A 45 -16.71 1.90 21.81
N THR A 46 -15.98 0.83 22.16
CA THR A 46 -14.97 0.84 23.23
C THR A 46 -13.56 0.60 22.71
N LYS A 47 -13.42 -0.06 21.56
CA LYS A 47 -12.13 -0.41 20.96
C LYS A 47 -12.23 -0.46 19.44
N ALA A 48 -11.23 0.08 18.75
CA ALA A 48 -11.01 -0.13 17.33
C ALA A 48 -9.57 -0.60 17.07
N THR A 49 -9.39 -1.49 16.09
CA THR A 49 -8.08 -2.00 15.66
C THR A 49 -7.99 -2.05 14.14
N LEU A 50 -6.83 -1.70 13.59
CA LEU A 50 -6.57 -1.70 12.15
C LEU A 50 -5.11 -2.05 11.87
N ILE A 51 -4.86 -3.06 11.05
CA ILE A 51 -3.53 -3.33 10.50
C ILE A 51 -3.43 -2.63 9.13
N SER A 52 -2.47 -1.73 8.97
CA SER A 52 -2.36 -0.83 7.81
C SER A 52 -0.90 -0.62 7.39
N GLY A 53 -0.70 -0.01 6.22
CA GLY A 53 0.61 0.44 5.76
C GLY A 53 1.05 1.78 6.35
N GLY A 54 0.16 2.46 7.08
CA GLY A 54 0.45 3.71 7.77
C GLY A 54 -0.10 3.75 9.19
N HIS A 55 0.25 4.82 9.89
CA HIS A 55 -0.29 5.14 11.20
C HIS A 55 -0.52 6.63 11.36
N LEU A 56 -1.49 6.96 12.21
CA LEU A 56 -1.84 8.33 12.56
C LEU A 56 -0.85 8.87 13.62
N VAL A 57 -0.30 10.04 13.37
CA VAL A 57 0.61 10.76 14.27
C VAL A 57 0.00 12.10 14.66
N THR A 58 -0.21 12.32 15.95
CA THR A 58 -0.71 13.60 16.48
C THR A 58 0.44 14.62 16.55
N LEU A 59 0.26 15.79 15.93
CA LEU A 59 1.27 16.85 15.85
C LEU A 59 1.08 17.96 16.91
N GLY A 60 0.17 17.79 17.87
CA GLY A 60 -0.16 18.77 18.92
C GLY A 60 -1.67 18.98 19.05
N ASN A 61 -2.08 20.06 19.72
CA ASN A 61 -3.48 20.37 20.05
C ASN A 61 -4.35 20.46 18.77
N ASN A 62 -4.98 19.34 18.41
CA ASN A 62 -5.93 19.17 17.30
C ASN A 62 -5.35 19.07 15.89
N SER A 63 -4.09 18.65 15.71
CA SER A 63 -3.53 18.34 14.38
C SER A 63 -3.03 16.92 14.32
N TRP A 64 -3.25 16.26 13.18
CA TRP A 64 -2.78 14.92 12.90
C TRP A 64 -2.18 14.84 11.49
N THR A 65 -1.24 13.92 11.31
CA THR A 65 -0.67 13.55 10.03
C THR A 65 -0.63 12.03 9.94
N GLU A 66 -0.53 11.52 8.73
CA GLU A 66 -0.34 10.10 8.51
C GLU A 66 1.09 9.85 8.05
N THR A 67 1.67 8.78 8.57
CA THR A 67 3.03 8.38 8.22
C THR A 67 3.00 6.97 7.66
N MET A 68 3.47 6.83 6.42
CA MET A 68 3.67 5.52 5.80
C MET A 68 4.80 4.78 6.53
N SER A 69 4.49 3.63 7.13
CA SER A 69 5.49 2.72 7.70
C SER A 69 5.84 1.58 6.74
N ALA A 70 4.90 1.19 5.88
CA ALA A 70 5.07 0.07 4.98
C ALA A 70 6.16 0.31 3.94
N LYS A 71 6.84 -0.79 3.62
CA LYS A 71 7.83 -0.88 2.54
C LYS A 71 7.43 -2.03 1.64
N MET A 72 7.66 -1.86 0.34
CA MET A 72 7.37 -2.91 -0.64
C MET A 72 8.60 -3.19 -1.50
N THR A 73 8.80 -4.46 -1.83
CA THR A 73 9.74 -4.90 -2.86
C THR A 73 9.01 -5.68 -3.94
N ALA A 74 9.52 -5.59 -5.17
CA ALA A 74 9.04 -6.32 -6.33
C ALA A 74 10.15 -7.22 -6.87
N GLU A 75 9.86 -8.51 -7.02
CA GLU A 75 10.74 -9.45 -7.72
C GLU A 75 10.20 -9.70 -9.12
N TYR A 76 11.04 -9.45 -10.12
CA TYR A 76 10.72 -9.62 -11.53
C TYR A 76 11.99 -9.93 -12.33
N ASN A 77 11.93 -10.92 -13.22
CA ASN A 77 13.06 -11.35 -14.05
C ASN A 77 14.36 -11.61 -13.26
N GLY A 78 14.26 -12.19 -12.06
CA GLY A 78 15.40 -12.52 -11.21
C GLY A 78 16.06 -11.31 -10.52
N LYS A 79 15.44 -10.13 -10.58
CA LYS A 79 15.87 -8.92 -9.90
C LYS A 79 14.86 -8.48 -8.85
N THR A 80 15.34 -7.90 -7.76
CA THR A 80 14.52 -7.30 -6.71
C THR A 80 14.62 -5.78 -6.79
N TYR A 81 13.47 -5.11 -6.78
CA TYR A 81 13.35 -3.67 -6.84
C TYR A 81 12.71 -3.15 -5.55
N THR A 82 13.26 -2.08 -4.99
CA THR A 82 12.56 -1.32 -3.95
C THR A 82 11.46 -0.49 -4.61
N CYS A 83 10.23 -0.65 -4.12
CA CYS A 83 9.07 0.04 -4.65
C CYS A 83 8.92 1.42 -3.99
N PRO A 84 8.90 2.52 -4.76
CA PRO A 84 8.63 3.85 -4.22
C PRO A 84 7.21 3.94 -3.66
N GLN A 85 7.07 4.65 -2.54
CA GLN A 85 5.76 5.01 -1.97
C GLN A 85 5.05 5.99 -2.90
N GLU A 86 3.75 5.79 -3.13
CA GLU A 86 2.92 6.70 -3.94
C GLU A 86 2.02 7.55 -3.05
N GLY A 87 1.34 6.92 -2.09
CA GLY A 87 0.46 7.63 -1.18
C GLY A 87 0.08 6.80 0.04
N VAL A 88 -0.29 7.51 1.10
CA VAL A 88 -0.99 6.97 2.26
C VAL A 88 -2.11 7.93 2.59
N SER A 89 -3.29 7.40 2.90
CA SER A 89 -4.45 8.15 3.32
C SER A 89 -5.26 7.30 4.29
N GLY A 90 -5.75 7.88 5.39
CA GLY A 90 -6.54 7.16 6.38
C GLY A 90 -7.99 7.03 5.96
N LEU A 91 -8.89 7.01 6.93
CA LEU A 91 -10.35 6.92 6.77
C LEU A 91 -10.95 8.18 6.11
N ILE A 92 -10.57 8.48 4.87
CA ILE A 92 -11.09 9.60 4.07
C ILE A 92 -12.30 9.16 3.23
N TYR A 93 -12.44 7.85 2.92
CA TYR A 93 -13.60 7.26 2.23
C TYR A 93 -13.60 5.71 2.33
N LYS A 94 -14.74 5.08 2.67
CA LYS A 94 -14.93 3.63 3.00
C LYS A 94 -14.15 3.14 4.25
N ASP A 95 -14.28 1.85 4.57
CA ASP A 95 -13.64 1.18 5.70
C ASP A 95 -12.10 1.13 5.53
N GLY A 96 -11.39 1.59 6.56
CA GLY A 96 -9.94 1.59 6.73
C GLY A 96 -9.07 2.45 5.80
N ASP A 97 -7.78 2.48 6.12
CA ASP A 97 -6.74 3.24 5.44
C ASP A 97 -6.43 2.69 4.04
N GLU A 98 -6.03 3.57 3.14
CA GLU A 98 -5.43 3.26 1.85
C GLU A 98 -3.95 3.60 1.82
N PHE A 99 -3.17 2.75 1.16
CA PHE A 99 -1.77 2.99 0.90
C PHE A 99 -1.34 2.35 -0.41
N SER A 100 -0.40 2.98 -1.10
CA SER A 100 -0.09 2.67 -2.49
C SER A 100 1.40 2.82 -2.80
N PHE A 101 1.83 2.10 -3.83
CA PHE A 101 3.21 2.07 -4.29
C PHE A 101 3.29 2.04 -5.82
N TYR A 102 4.40 2.57 -6.33
CA TYR A 102 4.87 2.24 -7.66
C TYR A 102 5.57 0.88 -7.63
N ILE A 103 5.19 -0.05 -8.50
CA ILE A 103 5.75 -1.41 -8.53
C ILE A 103 7.25 -1.37 -8.89
N PHE A 104 7.63 -0.50 -9.83
CA PHE A 104 9.01 -0.33 -10.25
C PHE A 104 9.49 1.11 -10.02
N PRO A 105 10.74 1.32 -9.60
CA PRO A 105 11.30 2.65 -9.45
C PRO A 105 11.57 3.29 -10.80
N THR A 106 11.39 4.61 -10.89
CA THR A 106 11.68 5.43 -12.08
C THR A 106 13.08 5.15 -12.66
N GLU A 107 14.07 4.94 -11.80
CA GLU A 107 15.45 4.67 -12.22
C GLU A 107 15.60 3.33 -12.98
N ALA A 108 14.79 2.32 -12.67
CA ALA A 108 14.77 1.07 -13.44
C ALA A 108 14.20 1.29 -14.86
N CYS A 109 13.20 2.16 -14.98
CA CYS A 109 12.66 2.55 -16.28
C CYS A 109 13.66 3.35 -17.11
N LYS A 110 14.35 4.34 -16.50
CA LYS A 110 15.39 5.15 -17.18
C LYS A 110 16.58 4.34 -17.67
N LYS A 111 16.93 3.26 -16.96
CA LYS A 111 18.01 2.33 -17.34
C LYS A 111 17.57 1.27 -18.37
N ASN A 112 16.33 1.34 -18.85
CA ASN A 112 15.71 0.33 -19.72
C ASN A 112 15.72 -1.09 -19.11
N GLU A 113 15.72 -1.20 -17.77
CA GLU A 113 15.57 -2.48 -17.09
C GLU A 113 14.11 -2.93 -17.04
N ILE A 114 13.19 -1.97 -17.08
CA ILE A 114 11.74 -2.14 -17.08
C ILE A 114 11.14 -1.22 -18.13
N SER A 115 10.23 -1.74 -18.95
CA SER A 115 9.42 -0.95 -19.88
C SER A 115 8.02 -0.64 -19.31
N LEU A 116 7.29 0.28 -19.93
CA LEU A 116 5.88 0.55 -19.57
C LEU A 116 4.90 -0.51 -20.13
N SER A 117 5.42 -1.54 -20.80
CA SER A 117 4.64 -2.60 -21.44
C SER A 117 5.09 -4.02 -21.05
N GLU A 118 5.82 -4.14 -19.94
CA GLU A 118 6.18 -5.43 -19.33
C GLU A 118 5.00 -6.41 -19.25
N LYS A 119 5.30 -7.68 -19.50
CA LYS A 119 4.35 -8.80 -19.39
C LYS A 119 4.95 -9.88 -18.51
N GLY A 120 4.18 -10.36 -17.54
CA GLY A 120 4.60 -11.46 -16.70
C GLY A 120 3.96 -11.39 -15.32
N ILE A 121 4.55 -12.15 -14.40
CA ILE A 121 4.17 -12.18 -12.99
C ILE A 121 5.25 -11.45 -12.20
N VAL A 122 4.83 -10.49 -11.39
CA VAL A 122 5.67 -9.80 -10.42
C VAL A 122 5.30 -10.31 -9.04
N HIS A 123 6.29 -10.72 -8.25
CA HIS A 123 6.07 -11.11 -6.86
C HIS A 123 6.30 -9.89 -5.96
N LEU A 124 5.29 -9.54 -5.17
CA LEU A 124 5.34 -8.39 -4.28
C LEU A 124 5.47 -8.85 -2.83
N THR A 125 6.36 -8.21 -2.08
CA THR A 125 6.52 -8.43 -0.65
C THR A 125 6.31 -7.10 0.06
N VAL A 126 5.35 -7.03 0.98
CA VAL A 126 5.08 -5.86 1.81
C VAL A 126 5.52 -6.15 3.23
N THR A 127 6.24 -5.21 3.83
CA THR A 127 6.79 -5.31 5.19
C THR A 127 6.49 -4.04 5.98
N ASN A 128 6.73 -4.09 7.29
CA ASN A 128 6.52 -2.96 8.21
C ASN A 128 5.07 -2.43 8.21
N LEU A 129 4.11 -3.36 8.11
CA LEU A 129 2.72 -3.06 8.47
C LEU A 129 2.64 -2.66 9.94
N TYR A 130 1.65 -1.85 10.29
CA TYR A 130 1.47 -1.29 11.61
C TYR A 130 0.07 -1.61 12.14
N GLU A 131 0.00 -2.01 13.42
CA GLU A 131 -1.26 -2.20 14.13
C GLU A 131 -1.65 -0.92 14.86
N ASN A 132 -2.67 -0.24 14.36
CA ASN A 132 -3.30 0.89 15.00
C ASN A 132 -4.35 0.41 16.00
N ILE A 133 -4.27 0.87 17.24
CA ILE A 133 -5.20 0.51 18.32
C ILE A 133 -5.76 1.79 18.95
N TRP A 134 -7.08 1.89 18.99
CA TRP A 134 -7.79 2.97 19.67
C TRP A 134 -8.69 2.38 20.74
N SER A 135 -8.62 2.94 21.95
CA SER A 135 -9.46 2.55 23.08
C SER A 135 -10.06 3.78 23.72
N LYS A 136 -11.32 3.69 24.12
CA LYS A 136 -11.95 4.72 24.94
C LYS A 136 -11.26 4.74 26.31
N GLN A 137 -10.79 5.91 26.72
CA GLN A 137 -10.31 6.14 28.09
C GLN A 137 -11.47 6.21 29.07
#